data_AF-A0A7D9E915-F1
#
_entry.id   AF-A0A7D9E915-F1
#
_cell.length_a   1.000
_cell.length_b   1.000
_cell.length_c   1.000
_cell.angle_alpha   90.00
_cell.angle_beta   90.00
_cell.angle_gamma   90.00
#
_symmetry.space_group_name_H-M   'P 1'
#
loop_
_entity.id
_entity.type
_entity.pdbx_description
1 polymer ?
#
loop_
_entity_poly.entity_id
_entity_poly.type
_entity_poly.pdbx_seq_one_letter_code
_entity_poly.pdbx_strand_id
1 'polypeptide(L)'
;MSIRDYLHSGLKMTLRNGLKSGKAEQFCQLQHIVSLWLLLSLERARVLTKRRQDPFDDVSEKVKSSLDKKQKFGLNSGLQKLNVDHFVGVLLEFILLYLKHVPDDQLHFPLSEYINAKLEEKDCDVIDGLEDYIPEDIKVEHAVEAWKVACQKSEDYHSRMQE
;
A
#
# COMPACT_ATOMS: atom_id res chain seq x y z
N MET A 1 10.56 11.87 -21.16
CA MET A 1 10.96 13.14 -20.49
C MET A 1 11.44 12.78 -19.09
N SER A 2 12.58 13.30 -18.62
CA SER A 2 13.03 13.03 -17.24
C SER A 2 12.18 13.81 -16.24
N ILE A 3 12.14 13.37 -14.98
CA ILE A 3 11.49 14.16 -13.91
C ILE A 3 12.23 15.49 -13.72
N ARG A 4 13.57 15.50 -13.77
CA ARG A 4 14.38 16.73 -13.67
C ARG A 4 14.00 17.80 -14.69
N ASP A 5 13.83 17.41 -15.96
CA ASP A 5 13.44 18.33 -17.02
C ASP A 5 12.01 18.84 -16.79
N TYR A 6 11.10 17.97 -16.38
CA TYR A 6 9.73 18.36 -16.10
C TYR A 6 9.64 19.37 -14.93
N LEU A 7 10.37 19.14 -13.83
CA LEU A 7 10.34 20.03 -12.66
C LEU A 7 10.98 21.40 -12.95
N HIS A 8 12.17 21.44 -13.54
CA HIS A 8 12.93 22.69 -13.71
C HIS A 8 12.68 23.39 -15.05
N SER A 9 12.57 22.64 -16.15
CA SER A 9 12.36 23.21 -17.49
C SER A 9 10.87 23.35 -17.82
N GLY A 10 10.01 22.44 -17.34
CA GLY A 10 8.55 22.54 -17.42
C GLY A 10 7.97 23.47 -16.35
N LEU A 11 7.85 22.99 -15.11
CA LEU A 11 7.19 23.68 -13.98
C LEU A 11 8.00 24.85 -13.39
N LYS A 12 9.20 25.15 -13.91
CA LYS A 12 10.10 26.24 -13.47
C LYS A 12 10.44 26.22 -11.97
N MET A 13 10.39 25.04 -11.33
CA MET A 13 10.73 24.88 -9.92
C MET A 13 12.23 25.10 -9.70
N THR A 14 12.60 25.82 -8.64
CA THR A 14 14.02 25.97 -8.28
C THR A 14 14.64 24.62 -7.88
N LEU A 15 15.96 24.47 -8.04
CA LEU A 15 16.69 23.24 -7.66
C LEU A 15 16.46 22.84 -6.19
N ARG A 16 16.21 23.80 -5.29
CA ARG A 16 15.92 23.55 -3.87
C ARG A 16 14.56 22.86 -3.65
N ASN A 17 13.65 23.03 -4.60
CA ASN A 17 12.26 22.54 -4.56
C ASN A 17 12.07 21.25 -5.38
N GLY A 18 13.13 20.73 -6.02
CA GLY A 18 13.13 19.42 -6.67
C GLY A 18 13.09 18.24 -5.68
N LEU A 19 13.20 17.03 -6.22
CA LEU A 19 13.26 15.80 -5.42
C LEU A 19 14.50 15.79 -4.53
N LYS A 20 14.33 15.40 -3.26
CA LYS A 20 15.46 15.34 -2.30
C LYS A 20 16.51 14.26 -2.65
N SER A 21 16.14 13.28 -3.48
CA SER A 21 17.06 12.30 -4.05
C SER A 21 17.45 12.73 -5.47
N GLY A 22 18.65 13.29 -5.64
CA GLY A 22 19.20 13.62 -6.95
C GLY A 22 19.37 12.40 -7.87
N LYS A 23 19.49 11.20 -7.31
CA LYS A 23 19.44 9.95 -8.09
C LYS A 23 18.04 9.70 -8.67
N ALA A 24 16.98 9.85 -7.88
CA ALA A 24 15.61 9.72 -8.39
C ALA A 24 15.33 10.80 -9.46
N GLU A 25 15.76 12.04 -9.22
CA GLU A 25 15.59 13.13 -10.18
C GLU A 25 16.32 12.88 -11.51
N GLN A 26 17.52 12.30 -11.47
CA GLN A 26 18.33 11.96 -12.65
C GLN A 26 17.83 10.73 -13.42
N PHE A 27 17.41 9.67 -12.73
CA PHE A 27 17.11 8.37 -13.36
C PHE A 27 15.62 8.07 -13.56
N CYS A 28 14.72 8.75 -12.85
CA CYS A 28 13.28 8.58 -13.07
C CYS A 28 12.78 9.45 -14.23
N GLN A 29 11.92 8.86 -15.06
CA GLN A 29 11.19 9.56 -16.11
C GLN A 29 9.77 9.89 -15.65
N LEU A 30 9.10 10.83 -16.33
CA LEU A 30 7.74 11.24 -15.98
C LEU A 30 6.74 10.06 -16.01
N GLN A 31 6.97 9.06 -16.88
CA GLN A 31 6.18 7.82 -16.93
C GLN A 31 6.31 6.96 -15.65
N HIS A 32 7.35 7.15 -14.83
CA HIS A 32 7.55 6.43 -13.57
C HIS A 32 6.91 7.15 -12.37
N ILE A 33 6.19 8.27 -12.55
CA ILE A 33 5.78 9.13 -11.45
C ILE A 33 4.84 8.44 -10.44
N VAL A 34 3.94 7.58 -10.91
CA VAL A 34 3.02 6.80 -10.05
C VAL A 34 3.81 5.76 -9.24
N SER A 35 4.63 4.95 -9.91
CA SER A 35 5.48 3.94 -9.26
C SER A 35 6.46 4.55 -8.25
N LEU A 36 7.00 5.74 -8.55
CA LEU A 36 7.87 6.49 -7.65
C LEU A 36 7.11 7.03 -6.43
N TRP A 37 5.88 7.54 -6.62
CA TRP A 37 5.02 7.97 -5.53
C TRP A 37 4.64 6.80 -4.61
N LEU A 38 4.27 5.65 -5.19
CA LEU A 38 3.98 4.41 -4.45
C LEU A 38 5.18 3.93 -3.64
N LEU A 39 6.36 3.82 -4.27
CA LEU A 39 7.60 3.42 -3.60
C LEU A 39 7.97 4.34 -2.43
N LEU A 40 7.90 5.66 -2.63
CA LEU A 40 8.19 6.64 -1.58
C LEU A 40 7.15 6.60 -0.45
N SER A 41 5.89 6.32 -0.76
CA SER A 41 4.81 6.16 0.22
C SER A 41 4.95 4.87 1.02
N LEU A 42 5.35 3.76 0.37
CA LEU A 42 5.61 2.47 1.00
C LEU A 42 6.77 2.57 2.00
N GLU A 43 7.88 3.18 1.59
CA GLU A 43 9.03 3.36 2.47
C GLU A 43 8.76 4.38 3.59
N ARG A 44 7.96 5.43 3.36
CA ARG A 44 7.42 6.27 4.45
C ARG A 44 6.62 5.42 5.44
N ALA A 45 5.69 4.59 4.96
CA ALA A 45 4.78 3.81 5.80
C ALA A 45 5.50 2.74 6.63
N ARG A 46 6.48 2.05 6.02
CA ARG A 46 7.41 1.12 6.68
C ARG A 46 8.21 1.82 7.78
N VAL A 47 8.82 2.97 7.49
CA VAL A 47 9.64 3.73 8.47
C VAL A 47 8.79 4.25 9.64
N LEU A 48 7.57 4.73 9.41
CA LEU A 48 6.67 5.17 10.48
C LEU A 48 6.21 3.98 11.35
N THR A 49 5.83 2.87 10.73
CA THR A 49 5.40 1.65 11.44
C THR A 49 6.51 1.09 12.32
N LYS A 50 7.76 1.01 11.81
CA LYS A 50 8.96 0.65 12.59
C LYS A 50 9.20 1.57 13.80
N ARG A 51 8.80 2.84 13.70
CA ARG A 51 8.88 3.85 14.78
C ARG A 51 7.67 3.83 15.71
N ARG A 52 6.72 2.90 15.51
CA ARG A 52 5.42 2.84 16.22
C ARG A 52 4.58 4.10 16.07
N GLN A 53 4.71 4.77 14.92
CA GLN A 53 3.92 5.92 14.49
C GLN A 53 2.87 5.44 13.47
N ASP A 54 1.69 6.05 13.42
CA ASP A 54 0.68 5.70 12.42
C ASP A 54 1.15 6.17 11.02
N PRO A 55 1.27 5.27 10.02
CA PRO A 55 1.55 5.66 8.65
C PRO A 55 0.35 6.26 7.91
N PHE A 56 -0.86 6.14 8.47
CA PHE A 56 -2.13 6.56 7.85
C PHE A 56 -2.84 7.63 8.69
N ASP A 57 -2.08 8.64 9.12
CA ASP A 57 -2.54 9.77 9.91
C ASP A 57 -3.55 10.67 9.19
N ASP A 58 -3.63 10.58 7.86
CA ASP A 58 -4.58 11.28 6.99
C ASP A 58 -5.75 10.41 6.47
N VAL A 59 -5.98 9.25 7.09
CA VAL A 59 -7.03 8.28 6.72
C VAL A 59 -8.04 8.11 7.86
N SER A 60 -9.32 7.94 7.50
CA SER A 60 -10.44 7.73 8.43
C SER A 60 -10.19 6.59 9.44
N GLU A 61 -10.48 6.84 10.72
CA GLU A 61 -10.43 5.82 11.78
C GLU A 61 -11.37 4.63 11.50
N LYS A 62 -12.40 4.80 10.64
CA LYS A 62 -13.32 3.72 10.24
C LYS A 62 -12.65 2.58 9.45
N VAL A 63 -11.42 2.78 8.94
CA VAL A 63 -10.63 1.70 8.29
C VAL A 63 -9.43 1.22 9.13
N LYS A 64 -9.49 1.49 10.44
CA LYS A 64 -8.48 1.09 11.45
C LYS A 64 -9.05 0.11 12.50
N SER A 65 -10.17 -0.57 12.22
CA SER A 65 -10.77 -1.59 13.10
C SER A 65 -9.76 -2.70 13.42
N SER A 66 -9.65 -3.05 14.70
CA SER A 66 -8.61 -3.95 15.19
C SER A 66 -8.91 -5.41 14.88
N LEU A 67 -8.06 -6.06 14.08
CA LEU A 67 -8.14 -7.50 13.83
C LEU A 67 -7.99 -8.31 15.14
N ASP A 68 -8.88 -9.26 15.38
CA ASP A 68 -8.84 -10.19 16.53
C ASP A 68 -7.78 -11.30 16.36
N LYS A 69 -7.72 -12.26 17.29
CA LYS A 69 -6.75 -13.37 17.24
C LYS A 69 -7.02 -14.38 16.11
N LYS A 70 -8.28 -14.65 15.78
CA LYS A 70 -8.70 -15.56 14.70
C LYS A 70 -8.44 -14.91 13.35
N GLN A 71 -8.88 -13.67 13.15
CA GLN A 71 -8.62 -12.86 11.96
C GLN A 71 -7.11 -12.72 11.71
N LYS A 72 -6.32 -12.34 12.73
CA LYS A 72 -4.84 -12.25 12.59
C LYS A 72 -4.18 -13.58 12.24
N PHE A 73 -4.69 -14.71 12.73
CA PHE A 73 -4.20 -16.04 12.36
C PHE A 73 -4.57 -16.38 10.90
N GLY A 74 -5.83 -16.24 10.52
CA GLY A 74 -6.32 -16.50 9.17
C GLY A 74 -5.59 -15.67 8.11
N LEU A 75 -5.48 -14.35 8.34
CA LEU A 75 -4.70 -13.45 7.49
C LEU A 75 -3.22 -13.88 7.38
N ASN A 76 -2.58 -14.25 8.49
CA ASN A 76 -1.20 -14.76 8.45
C ASN A 76 -1.04 -16.07 7.66
N SER A 77 -2.05 -16.93 7.65
CA SER A 77 -2.08 -18.16 6.84
C SER A 77 -2.34 -17.87 5.36
N GLY A 78 -3.18 -16.87 5.05
CA GLY A 78 -3.42 -16.39 3.68
C GLY A 78 -2.18 -15.78 3.04
N LEU A 79 -1.53 -14.85 3.74
CA LEU A 79 -0.32 -14.16 3.30
C LEU A 79 0.90 -15.07 3.05
N GLN A 80 0.85 -16.35 3.44
CA GLN A 80 1.87 -17.36 3.11
C GLN A 80 1.67 -18.00 1.74
N LYS A 81 0.51 -17.80 1.11
CA LYS A 81 0.16 -18.31 -0.23
C LYS A 81 0.18 -17.22 -1.32
N LEU A 82 0.23 -15.96 -0.90
CA LEU A 82 0.24 -14.77 -1.77
C LEU A 82 1.65 -14.22 -1.96
N ASN A 83 1.84 -13.43 -3.02
CA ASN A 83 2.96 -12.50 -3.10
C ASN A 83 2.73 -11.35 -2.10
N VAL A 84 3.28 -11.52 -0.88
CA VAL A 84 3.09 -10.58 0.24
C VAL A 84 3.54 -9.16 -0.07
N ASP A 85 4.62 -8.97 -0.83
CA ASP A 85 5.12 -7.64 -1.19
C ASP A 85 4.22 -6.92 -2.19
N HIS A 86 3.68 -7.65 -3.17
CA HIS A 86 2.69 -7.10 -4.10
C HIS A 86 1.40 -6.73 -3.36
N PHE A 87 0.89 -7.60 -2.48
CA PHE A 87 -0.27 -7.30 -1.65
C PHE A 87 -0.06 -6.07 -0.74
N VAL A 88 1.12 -5.96 -0.11
CA VAL A 88 1.50 -4.77 0.69
C VAL A 88 1.53 -3.49 -0.14
N GLY A 89 1.94 -3.56 -1.41
CA GLY A 89 1.91 -2.45 -2.35
C GLY A 89 0.49 -2.03 -2.74
N VAL A 90 -0.33 -2.97 -3.21
CA VAL A 90 -1.72 -2.70 -3.66
C VAL A 90 -2.59 -2.21 -2.50
N LEU A 91 -2.51 -2.84 -1.33
CA LEU A 91 -3.27 -2.42 -0.16
C LEU A 91 -2.82 -1.05 0.37
N LEU A 92 -1.53 -0.68 0.26
CA LEU A 92 -1.06 0.67 0.56
C LEU A 92 -1.72 1.69 -0.36
N GLU A 93 -1.70 1.45 -1.68
CA GLU A 93 -2.34 2.34 -2.66
C GLU A 93 -3.83 2.52 -2.31
N PHE A 94 -4.52 1.44 -1.92
CA PHE A 94 -5.96 1.46 -1.68
C PHE A 94 -6.32 2.23 -0.41
N ILE A 95 -5.53 2.08 0.66
CA ILE A 95 -5.65 2.91 1.86
C ILE A 95 -5.44 4.40 1.54
N LEU A 96 -4.45 4.73 0.70
CA LEU A 96 -4.07 6.12 0.40
C LEU A 96 -4.97 6.83 -0.64
N LEU A 97 -5.51 6.10 -1.63
CA LEU A 97 -6.28 6.67 -2.74
C LEU A 97 -7.79 6.44 -2.64
N TYR A 98 -8.24 5.30 -2.10
CA TYR A 98 -9.68 5.01 -2.00
C TYR A 98 -10.20 5.31 -0.58
N LEU A 99 -9.59 4.69 0.44
CA LEU A 99 -10.25 4.50 1.75
C LEU A 99 -10.29 5.74 2.65
N LYS A 100 -9.69 6.86 2.23
CA LYS A 100 -9.81 8.16 2.91
C LYS A 100 -11.26 8.63 3.06
N HIS A 101 -12.11 8.31 2.07
CA HIS A 101 -13.51 8.73 2.01
C HIS A 101 -14.43 7.56 1.62
N VAL A 102 -14.11 6.33 2.08
CA VAL A 102 -14.96 5.16 1.83
C VAL A 102 -16.35 5.34 2.45
N PRO A 103 -17.44 5.04 1.71
CA PRO A 103 -18.80 5.04 2.24
C PRO A 103 -19.02 4.01 3.35
N ASP A 104 -19.85 4.34 4.33
CA ASP A 104 -20.11 3.51 5.52
C ASP A 104 -20.73 2.14 5.17
N ASP A 105 -21.51 2.05 4.10
CA ASP A 105 -22.08 0.81 3.57
C ASP A 105 -21.03 -0.17 3.02
N GLN A 106 -19.85 0.32 2.62
CA GLN A 106 -18.77 -0.49 2.02
C GLN A 106 -17.77 -1.01 3.07
N LEU A 107 -17.80 -0.47 4.30
CA LEU A 107 -16.87 -0.83 5.38
C LEU A 107 -16.91 -2.32 5.76
N HIS A 108 -18.07 -2.95 5.64
CA HIS A 108 -18.30 -4.35 6.03
C HIS A 108 -18.17 -5.34 4.86
N PHE A 109 -17.79 -4.89 3.66
CA PHE A 109 -17.47 -5.79 2.54
C PHE A 109 -16.13 -6.50 2.79
N PRO A 110 -15.93 -7.75 2.33
CA PRO A 110 -14.62 -8.39 2.33
C PRO A 110 -13.55 -7.53 1.65
N LEU A 111 -12.37 -7.44 2.27
CA LEU A 111 -11.27 -6.63 1.76
C LEU A 111 -10.74 -7.16 0.42
N SER A 112 -10.81 -8.48 0.21
CA SER A 112 -10.44 -9.17 -1.04
C SER A 112 -11.36 -8.78 -2.20
N GLU A 113 -12.68 -9.00 -2.06
CA GLU A 113 -13.69 -8.61 -3.06
C GLU A 113 -13.60 -7.11 -3.40
N TYR A 114 -13.45 -6.25 -2.39
CA TYR A 114 -13.33 -4.80 -2.59
C TYR A 114 -12.08 -4.40 -3.40
N ILE A 115 -10.97 -5.12 -3.22
CA ILE A 115 -9.74 -4.91 -4.00
C ILE A 115 -9.97 -5.40 -5.44
N ASN A 116 -10.42 -6.64 -5.63
CA ASN A 116 -10.58 -7.23 -6.97
C ASN A 116 -11.55 -6.41 -7.84
N ALA A 117 -12.75 -6.11 -7.34
CA ALA A 117 -13.78 -5.38 -8.09
C ALA A 117 -13.34 -3.96 -8.55
N LYS A 118 -12.28 -3.38 -7.95
CA LYS A 118 -11.72 -2.08 -8.34
C LYS A 118 -10.34 -2.15 -9.01
N LEU A 119 -9.67 -3.30 -9.00
CA LEU A 119 -8.61 -3.60 -9.97
C LEU A 119 -9.24 -3.83 -11.35
N GLU A 120 -10.37 -4.55 -11.41
CA GLU A 120 -11.21 -4.71 -12.59
C GLU A 120 -11.73 -3.37 -13.15
N GLU A 121 -12.29 -2.50 -12.30
CA GLU A 121 -12.75 -1.14 -12.70
C GLU A 121 -11.65 -0.28 -13.35
N LYS A 122 -10.37 -0.58 -13.05
CA LYS A 122 -9.21 0.19 -13.50
C LYS A 122 -8.38 -0.51 -14.59
N ASP A 123 -8.77 -1.69 -15.06
CA ASP A 123 -8.00 -2.51 -16.01
C ASP A 123 -6.54 -2.75 -15.50
N CYS A 124 -6.42 -3.10 -14.21
CA CYS A 124 -5.15 -3.29 -13.52
C CYS A 124 -4.89 -4.77 -13.21
N ASP A 125 -3.61 -5.15 -13.09
CA ASP A 125 -3.19 -6.51 -12.73
C ASP A 125 -3.88 -7.00 -11.44
N VAL A 126 -4.55 -8.15 -11.52
CA VAL A 126 -5.24 -8.77 -10.37
C VAL A 126 -4.26 -9.53 -9.47
N ILE A 127 -4.63 -9.69 -8.19
CA ILE A 127 -3.85 -10.51 -7.26
C ILE A 127 -4.36 -11.96 -7.30
N ASP A 128 -3.60 -12.86 -7.92
CA ASP A 128 -3.93 -14.29 -8.01
C ASP A 128 -4.28 -14.90 -6.63
N GLY A 129 -5.48 -15.49 -6.53
CA GLY A 129 -5.95 -16.16 -5.31
C GLY A 129 -6.29 -15.23 -4.14
N LEU A 130 -6.52 -13.92 -4.37
CA LEU A 130 -6.80 -12.97 -3.28
C LEU A 130 -8.01 -13.38 -2.42
N GLU A 131 -9.11 -13.78 -3.05
CA GLU A 131 -10.34 -14.24 -2.37
C GLU A 131 -10.19 -15.65 -1.78
N ASP A 132 -9.43 -16.55 -2.43
CA ASP A 132 -9.13 -17.88 -1.90
C ASP A 132 -8.31 -17.85 -0.60
N TYR A 133 -7.50 -16.80 -0.42
CA TYR A 133 -6.45 -16.75 0.61
C TYR A 133 -6.68 -15.69 1.69
N ILE A 134 -7.28 -14.53 1.39
CA ILE A 134 -7.66 -13.54 2.42
C ILE A 134 -9.06 -13.89 2.96
N PRO A 135 -9.21 -14.20 4.26
CA PRO A 135 -10.51 -14.61 4.80
C PRO A 135 -11.60 -13.55 4.64
N GLU A 136 -12.82 -13.98 4.34
CA GLU A 136 -14.02 -13.11 4.23
C GLU A 136 -14.31 -12.26 5.48
N ASP A 137 -13.82 -12.65 6.66
CA ASP A 137 -13.97 -11.88 7.91
C ASP A 137 -12.92 -10.76 8.08
N ILE A 138 -11.99 -10.62 7.13
CA ILE A 138 -11.16 -9.42 6.97
C ILE A 138 -11.94 -8.41 6.12
N LYS A 139 -12.71 -7.53 6.78
CA LYS A 139 -13.50 -6.49 6.11
C LYS A 139 -12.71 -5.22 5.80
N VAL A 140 -13.21 -4.36 4.89
CA VAL A 140 -12.60 -3.07 4.52
C VAL A 140 -12.29 -2.18 5.73
N GLU A 141 -13.12 -2.20 6.78
CA GLU A 141 -12.86 -1.49 8.05
C GLU A 141 -11.54 -1.90 8.75
N HIS A 142 -10.96 -3.05 8.41
CA HIS A 142 -9.70 -3.55 8.99
C HIS A 142 -8.47 -3.25 8.12
N ALA A 143 -8.62 -2.55 6.98
CA ALA A 143 -7.58 -2.43 5.95
C ALA A 143 -6.22 -1.99 6.49
N VAL A 144 -6.18 -0.99 7.39
CA VAL A 144 -4.94 -0.48 7.99
C VAL A 144 -4.23 -1.53 8.87
N GLU A 145 -4.97 -2.31 9.65
CA GLU A 145 -4.39 -3.37 10.49
C GLU A 145 -4.01 -4.60 9.68
N ALA A 146 -4.76 -4.92 8.62
CA ALA A 146 -4.38 -5.94 7.65
C ALA A 146 -3.06 -5.57 6.93
N TRP A 147 -2.90 -4.29 6.57
CA TRP A 147 -1.67 -3.78 5.98
C TRP A 147 -0.48 -3.87 6.94
N LYS A 148 -0.64 -3.47 8.21
CA LYS A 148 0.44 -3.57 9.22
C LYS A 148 0.89 -5.02 9.43
N VAL A 149 -0.05 -5.98 9.48
CA VAL A 149 0.26 -7.42 9.57
C VAL A 149 1.01 -7.91 8.33
N ALA A 150 0.56 -7.53 7.13
CA ALA A 150 1.23 -7.91 5.88
C ALA A 150 2.61 -7.27 5.72
N CYS A 151 2.78 -6.01 6.14
CA CYS A 151 4.05 -5.30 6.12
C CYS A 151 5.08 -6.02 7.00
N GLN A 152 4.73 -6.36 8.25
CA GLN A 152 5.59 -7.17 9.12
C GLN A 152 5.92 -8.52 8.49
N LYS A 153 4.94 -9.18 7.86
CA LYS A 153 5.15 -10.47 7.19
C LYS A 153 6.15 -10.38 6.01
N SER A 154 6.12 -9.29 5.24
CA SER A 154 7.08 -9.02 4.18
C SER A 154 8.50 -8.78 4.72
N GLU A 155 8.62 -8.12 5.87
CA GLU A 155 9.92 -7.83 6.49
C GLU A 155 10.53 -9.06 7.18
N ASP A 156 9.70 -9.89 7.82
CA ASP A 156 10.09 -11.20 8.34
C ASP A 156 10.64 -12.12 7.24
N TYR A 157 10.03 -12.08 6.04
CA TYR A 157 10.47 -12.86 4.88
C TYR A 157 11.81 -12.35 4.34
N HIS A 158 11.94 -11.03 4.11
CA HIS A 158 13.18 -10.41 3.65
C HIS A 158 14.37 -10.64 4.60
N SER A 159 14.13 -10.61 5.91
CA SER A 159 15.19 -10.81 6.91
C SER A 159 15.80 -12.21 6.80
N ARG A 160 14.96 -13.25 6.66
CA ARG A 160 15.38 -14.66 6.54
C ARG A 160 16.06 -14.99 5.20
N MET A 161 15.98 -14.11 4.22
CA MET A 161 16.64 -14.24 2.91
C MET A 161 18.00 -13.52 2.87
N GLN A 162 18.46 -13.01 4.03
CA GLN A 162 19.75 -12.32 4.21
C GLN A 162 20.63 -12.99 5.28
N GLU A 163 20.19 -14.14 5.80
CA GLU A 163 20.89 -15.01 6.78
C GLU A 163 21.50 -16.24 6.09
#